data_AF-A0A2T1GCP6-F1
#
_entry.id   AF-A0A2T1GCP6-F1
#
_cell.length_a   1.000
_cell.length_b   1.000
_cell.length_c   1.000
_cell.angle_alpha   90.00
_cell.angle_beta   90.00
_cell.angle_gamma   90.00
#
_symmetry.space_group_name_H-M   'P 1'
#
loop_
_entity.id
_entity.type
_entity.pdbx_description
1 polymer ?
#
loop_
_entity_poly.entity_id
_entity_poly.type
_entity_poly.pdbx_seq_one_letter_code
_entity_poly.pdbx_strand_id
1 'polypeptide(L)'
;MSKSQPSEQELLQSILQPLLVDFEYWFGRSKELLERERIAFLSPSAQSELLAKVERAQQEVSVAKMLFQAVGGQAGIEASQMVGWHQIVTECWHVSMQLRQSEQSKIEE
;
A
#
# COMPACT_ATOMS: atom_id res chain seq x y z
N MET A 1 9.60 22.20 -31.84
CA MET A 1 8.33 22.00 -31.13
C MET A 1 8.57 22.35 -29.68
N SER A 2 8.01 23.45 -29.18
CA SER A 2 8.15 23.83 -27.78
C SER A 2 7.34 22.87 -26.93
N LYS A 3 7.98 22.09 -26.06
CA LYS A 3 7.28 21.32 -25.03
C LYS A 3 6.72 22.32 -24.02
N SER A 4 5.41 22.56 -24.05
CA SER A 4 4.73 23.28 -22.97
C SER A 4 4.97 22.53 -21.66
N GLN A 5 5.38 23.23 -20.60
CA GLN A 5 5.49 22.61 -19.28
C GLN A 5 4.08 22.17 -18.82
N PRO A 6 3.95 20.99 -18.21
CA PRO A 6 2.68 20.54 -17.66
C PRO A 6 2.20 21.52 -16.59
N SER A 7 0.90 21.75 -16.55
CA SER A 7 0.24 22.46 -15.46
C SER A 7 0.44 21.73 -14.12
N GLU A 8 0.28 22.45 -13.01
CA GLU A 8 0.36 21.87 -11.67
C GLU A 8 -0.60 20.69 -11.48
N GLN A 9 -1.78 20.77 -12.10
CA GLN A 9 -2.78 19.71 -12.07
C GLN A 9 -2.33 18.46 -12.85
N GLU A 10 -1.77 18.63 -14.05
CA GLU A 10 -1.21 17.52 -14.84
C GLU A 10 -0.01 16.88 -14.12
N LEU A 11 0.82 17.69 -13.46
CA LEU A 11 1.93 17.21 -12.64
C LEU A 11 1.40 16.38 -11.45
N LEU A 12 0.40 16.88 -10.73
CA LEU A 12 -0.21 16.17 -9.60
C LEU A 12 -0.82 14.85 -10.06
N GLN A 13 -1.52 14.83 -11.20
CA GLN A 13 -2.07 13.60 -11.77
C GLN A 13 -0.98 12.58 -12.11
N SER A 14 0.13 13.06 -12.71
CA SER A 14 1.26 12.20 -13.06
C SER A 14 1.95 11.55 -11.86
N ILE A 15 1.77 12.11 -10.65
CA ILE A 15 2.30 11.57 -9.39
C ILE A 15 1.26 10.68 -8.71
N LEU A 16 0.03 11.15 -8.60
CA LEU A 16 -1.01 10.50 -7.80
C LEU A 16 -1.45 9.16 -8.42
N GLN A 17 -1.55 9.09 -9.74
CA GLN A 17 -1.97 7.86 -10.40
C GLN A 17 -0.98 6.70 -10.20
N PRO A 18 0.34 6.86 -10.46
CA PRO A 18 1.32 5.82 -10.11
C PRO A 18 1.30 5.47 -8.63
N LEU A 19 1.20 6.46 -7.74
CA LEU A 19 1.21 6.23 -6.30
C LEU A 19 0.03 5.35 -5.84
N LEU A 20 -1.17 5.55 -6.41
CA LEU A 20 -2.32 4.70 -6.11
C LEU A 20 -2.14 3.27 -6.63
N VAL A 21 -1.49 3.09 -7.77
CA VAL A 21 -1.13 1.76 -8.28
C VAL A 21 -0.13 1.08 -7.35
N ASP A 22 0.86 1.82 -6.85
CA ASP A 22 1.84 1.30 -5.90
C ASP A 22 1.17 0.84 -4.60
N PHE A 23 0.28 1.65 -4.03
CA PHE A 23 -0.47 1.25 -2.83
C PHE A 23 -1.29 -0.03 -3.06
N GLU A 24 -2.00 -0.12 -4.18
CA GLU A 24 -2.79 -1.31 -4.52
C GLU A 24 -1.92 -2.56 -4.63
N TYR A 25 -0.76 -2.45 -5.28
CA TYR A 25 0.22 -3.54 -5.37
C TYR A 25 0.75 -3.96 -3.99
N TRP A 26 1.18 -3.00 -3.15
CA TRP A 26 1.75 -3.30 -1.85
C TRP A 26 0.74 -3.89 -0.86
N PHE A 27 -0.51 -3.43 -0.90
CA PHE A 27 -1.57 -4.04 -0.10
C PHE A 27 -1.92 -5.44 -0.58
N GLY A 28 -1.97 -5.68 -1.90
CA GLY A 28 -2.16 -7.02 -2.45
C GLY A 28 -1.09 -8.00 -1.96
N ARG A 29 0.19 -7.60 -2.06
CA ARG A 29 1.32 -8.42 -1.61
C ARG A 29 1.30 -8.67 -0.09
N SER A 30 0.93 -7.66 0.68
CA SER A 30 0.86 -7.75 2.14
C SER A 30 -0.29 -8.66 2.59
N LYS A 31 -1.44 -8.57 1.92
CA LYS A 31 -2.58 -9.47 2.13
C LYS A 31 -2.18 -10.92 1.86
N GLU A 32 -1.59 -11.20 0.70
CA GLU A 32 -1.15 -12.57 0.36
C GLU A 32 -0.20 -13.16 1.40
N LEU A 33 0.75 -12.36 1.90
CA LEU A 33 1.67 -12.78 2.95
C LEU A 33 0.92 -13.15 4.24
N LEU A 34 0.03 -12.26 4.71
CA LEU A 34 -0.70 -12.42 5.96
C LEU A 34 -1.75 -13.54 5.91
N GLU A 35 -2.25 -13.90 4.73
CA GLU A 35 -3.18 -15.03 4.56
C GLU A 35 -2.48 -16.38 4.46
N ARG A 36 -1.31 -16.43 3.80
CA ARG A 36 -0.63 -17.69 3.47
C ARG A 36 0.34 -18.14 4.53
N GLU A 37 1.04 -17.21 5.16
CA GLU A 37 2.11 -17.53 6.11
C GLU A 37 1.61 -17.47 7.56
N ARG A 38 2.07 -18.41 8.37
CA ARG A 38 1.92 -18.30 9.83
C ARG A 38 3.12 -17.56 10.39
N ILE A 39 2.92 -16.30 10.79
CA ILE A 39 4.01 -15.43 11.21
C ILE A 39 4.25 -15.63 12.71
N ALA A 40 5.26 -16.43 13.06
CA ALA A 40 5.47 -16.93 14.43
C ALA A 40 5.65 -15.83 15.50
N PHE A 41 6.18 -14.66 15.13
CA PHE A 41 6.37 -13.53 16.04
C PHE A 41 5.12 -12.64 16.18
N LEU A 42 4.06 -12.89 15.41
CA LEU A 42 2.75 -12.26 15.59
C LEU A 42 1.81 -13.24 16.29
N SER A 43 1.03 -12.74 17.25
CA SER A 43 -0.10 -13.52 17.75
C SER A 43 -1.15 -13.69 16.64
N PRO A 44 -1.97 -14.76 16.66
CA PRO A 44 -3.04 -14.93 15.68
C PRO A 44 -4.00 -13.73 15.61
N SER A 45 -4.28 -13.09 16.76
CA SER A 45 -5.12 -11.89 16.81
C SER A 45 -4.44 -10.70 16.14
N ALA A 46 -3.15 -10.46 16.41
CA ALA A 46 -2.40 -9.37 15.81
C ALA A 46 -2.27 -9.53 14.28
N GLN A 47 -2.02 -10.76 13.81
CA GLN A 47 -1.99 -11.06 12.38
C GLN A 47 -3.35 -10.83 11.72
N SER A 48 -4.45 -11.26 12.36
CA SER A 48 -5.81 -11.03 11.87
C SER A 48 -6.20 -9.55 11.86
N GLU A 49 -5.79 -8.77 12.87
CA GLU A 49 -6.03 -7.33 12.93
C GLU A 49 -5.27 -6.60 11.83
N LEU A 50 -4.00 -6.96 11.61
CA LEU A 50 -3.21 -6.38 10.53
C LEU A 50 -3.80 -6.73 9.15
N LEU A 51 -4.23 -7.97 8.94
CA LEU A 51 -4.92 -8.38 7.72
C LEU A 51 -6.17 -7.53 7.48
N ALA A 52 -7.02 -7.36 8.49
CA ALA A 52 -8.23 -6.55 8.38
C ALA A 52 -7.93 -5.06 8.06
N LYS A 53 -6.83 -4.50 8.60
CA LYS A 53 -6.37 -3.14 8.22
C LYS A 53 -5.96 -3.08 6.75
N VAL A 54 -5.19 -4.06 6.27
CA VAL A 54 -4.73 -4.15 4.88
C VAL A 54 -5.92 -4.26 3.92
N GLU A 55 -6.89 -5.12 4.23
CA GLU A 55 -8.09 -5.29 3.39
C GLU A 55 -8.91 -4.00 3.28
N ARG A 56 -9.09 -3.30 4.41
CA ARG A 56 -9.78 -2.00 4.41
C ARG A 56 -9.03 -0.98 3.57
N ALA A 57 -7.72 -0.85 3.77
CA ALA A 57 -6.90 0.10 3.02
C ALA A 57 -6.87 -0.22 1.51
N GLN A 58 -6.83 -1.50 1.16
CA GLN A 58 -6.92 -1.95 -0.24
C GLN A 58 -8.24 -1.51 -0.88
N GLN A 59 -9.37 -1.66 -0.17
CA GLN A 59 -10.67 -1.22 -0.66
C GLN A 59 -10.74 0.31 -0.79
N GLU A 60 -10.22 1.06 0.18
CA GLU A 60 -10.14 2.52 0.12
C GLU A 60 -9.33 3.01 -1.08
N VAL A 61 -8.15 2.43 -1.33
CA VAL A 61 -7.31 2.77 -2.49
C VAL A 61 -8.01 2.43 -3.79
N SER A 62 -8.66 1.27 -3.88
CA SER A 62 -9.41 0.86 -5.07
C SER A 62 -10.52 1.86 -5.40
N VAL A 63 -11.30 2.27 -4.39
CA VAL A 63 -12.36 3.29 -4.54
C VAL A 63 -11.77 4.64 -4.93
N ALA A 64 -10.70 5.08 -4.26
CA ALA A 64 -10.04 6.34 -4.57
C ALA A 64 -9.49 6.38 -6.00
N LYS A 65 -8.87 5.28 -6.46
CA LYS A 65 -8.37 5.12 -7.83
C LYS A 65 -9.50 5.14 -8.85
N MET A 66 -10.60 4.43 -8.61
CA MET A 66 -11.77 4.46 -9.51
C MET A 66 -12.37 5.86 -9.59
N LEU A 67 -12.57 6.53 -8.46
CA LEU A 67 -13.12 7.88 -8.43
C LEU A 67 -12.20 8.87 -9.13
N PHE A 68 -10.90 8.81 -8.84
CA PHE A 68 -9.87 9.63 -9.48
C PHE A 68 -9.91 9.50 -11.00
N GLN A 69 -10.03 8.28 -11.52
CA GLN A 69 -10.17 8.03 -12.96
C GLN A 69 -11.51 8.53 -13.51
N ALA A 70 -12.62 8.30 -12.80
CA ALA A 70 -13.96 8.67 -13.24
C ALA A 70 -14.13 10.20 -13.40
N VAL A 71 -13.41 10.99 -12.61
CA VAL A 71 -13.42 12.46 -12.70
C VAL A 71 -12.27 13.04 -13.53
N GLY A 72 -11.56 12.22 -14.30
CA GLY A 72 -10.45 12.67 -15.15
C GLY A 72 -9.29 13.28 -14.35
N GLY A 73 -9.03 12.74 -13.16
CA GLY A 73 -7.95 13.17 -12.27
C GLY A 73 -8.15 14.54 -11.63
N GLN A 74 -9.38 15.07 -11.63
CA GLN A 74 -9.70 16.37 -11.07
C GLN A 74 -9.94 16.35 -9.55
N ALA A 75 -10.24 15.17 -8.97
CA ALA A 75 -10.34 15.02 -7.52
C ALA A 75 -8.95 14.79 -6.91
N GLY A 76 -8.62 15.57 -5.88
CA GLY A 76 -7.47 15.28 -5.01
C GLY A 76 -7.80 14.20 -3.98
N ILE A 77 -6.76 13.61 -3.40
CA ILE A 77 -6.88 12.73 -2.23
C ILE A 77 -6.30 13.49 -1.04
N GLU A 78 -6.99 13.45 0.10
CA GLU A 78 -6.49 14.09 1.30
C GLU A 78 -5.13 13.53 1.72
N ALA A 79 -4.20 14.43 2.07
CA ALA A 79 -2.85 14.04 2.48
C ALA A 79 -2.85 13.14 3.72
N SER A 80 -3.79 13.37 4.65
CA SER A 80 -4.04 12.52 5.84
C SER A 80 -4.30 11.06 5.47
N GLN A 81 -5.11 10.83 4.44
CA GLN A 81 -5.46 9.50 3.95
C GLN A 81 -4.23 8.80 3.35
N MET A 82 -3.44 9.51 2.53
CA MET A 82 -2.20 8.96 1.96
C MET A 82 -1.18 8.60 3.03
N VAL A 83 -1.04 9.42 4.07
CA VAL A 83 -0.16 9.12 5.22
C VAL A 83 -0.64 7.86 5.94
N GLY A 84 -1.95 7.69 6.14
CA GLY A 84 -2.53 6.48 6.72
C GLY A 84 -2.20 5.23 5.92
N TRP A 85 -2.37 5.26 4.60
CA TRP A 85 -1.99 4.14 3.73
C TRP A 85 -0.50 3.83 3.80
N HIS A 86 0.36 4.85 3.79
CA HIS A 86 1.81 4.68 3.90
C HIS A 86 2.23 4.02 5.22
N GLN A 87 1.59 4.37 6.33
CA GLN A 87 1.85 3.74 7.62
C GLN A 87 1.55 2.23 7.60
N ILE A 88 0.44 1.83 6.99
CA ILE A 88 0.06 0.42 6.87
C ILE A 88 1.06 -0.34 5.98
N VAL A 89 1.46 0.24 4.85
CA VAL A 89 2.51 -0.35 3.98
C VAL A 89 3.82 -0.54 4.76
N THR A 90 4.22 0.47 5.54
CA THR A 90 5.45 0.42 6.35
C THR A 90 5.37 -0.66 7.42
N GLU A 91 4.23 -0.79 8.11
CA GLU A 91 3.97 -1.85 9.10
C GLU A 91 4.11 -3.24 8.45
N CYS A 92 3.49 -3.46 7.29
CA CYS A 92 3.58 -4.73 6.56
C CYS A 92 4.99 -5.03 6.05
N TRP A 93 5.75 -4.00 5.67
CA TRP A 93 7.14 -4.16 5.26
C TRP A 93 8.01 -4.59 6.44
N HIS A 94 7.86 -3.99 7.63
CA HIS A 94 8.58 -4.44 8.82
C HIS A 94 8.30 -5.91 9.15
N VAL A 95 7.03 -6.33 9.07
CA VAL A 95 6.66 -7.75 9.23
C VAL A 95 7.36 -8.63 8.19
N SER A 96 7.32 -8.23 6.91
CA SER A 96 7.99 -8.97 5.83
C SER A 96 9.51 -9.08 6.02
N MET A 97 10.14 -8.02 6.53
CA MET A 97 11.58 -7.99 6.77
C MET A 97 11.97 -8.90 7.94
N GLN A 98 11.24 -8.82 9.05
CA GLN A 98 11.47 -9.67 10.22
C GLN A 98 11.24 -11.15 9.91
N LEU A 99 10.22 -11.46 9.11
CA LEU A 99 9.97 -12.84 8.67
C LEU A 99 11.19 -13.39 7.92
N ARG A 100 11.69 -12.65 6.91
CA ARG A 100 12.88 -13.06 6.14
C ARG A 100 14.11 -13.23 7.02
N GLN A 101 14.32 -12.35 7.99
CA GLN A 101 15.43 -12.47 8.94
C GLN A 101 15.30 -13.75 9.80
N SER A 102 14.09 -14.03 10.29
CA SER A 102 13.83 -15.24 11.09
C SER A 102 13.98 -16.54 10.31
N GLU A 103 13.73 -16.51 9.00
CA GLU A 103 13.96 -17.65 8.10
C GLU A 103 15.45 -17.86 7.81
N GLN A 104 16.21 -16.78 7.63
CA GLN A 104 17.66 -16.85 7.42
C GLN A 104 18.38 -17.44 8.64
N SER A 105 18.02 -17.00 9.86
CA SER A 105 18.64 -17.54 11.08
C SER A 105 18.36 -19.03 11.29
N LYS A 106 17.27 -19.58 10.76
CA LYS A 106 16.96 -21.02 10.82
C LYS A 106 17.75 -21.87 9.84
N ILE A 107 18.37 -21.28 8.82
CA ILE A 107 19.17 -21.98 7.82
C ILE A 107 20.63 -22.11 8.28
N GLU A 108 21.08 -21.27 9.20
CA GLU A 108 22.45 -21.23 9.72
C GLU A 108 22.66 -22.06 11.01
N GLU A 109 21.58 -22.61 11.59
CA GLU A 109 21.57 -23.54 12.74
C GLU A 109 21.46 -25.01 12.29
#